data_AF-N9NQA6-F1
#
_entry.id   AF-N9NQA6-F1
#
_cell.length_a   1.000
_cell.length_b   1.000
_cell.length_c   1.000
_cell.angle_alpha   90.00
_cell.angle_beta   90.00
_cell.angle_gamma   90.00
#
_symmetry.space_group_name_H-M   'P 1'
#
loop_
_entity.id
_entity.type
_entity.pdbx_description
1 polymer ?
#
loop_
_entity_poly.entity_id
_entity_poly.type
_entity_poly.pdbx_seq_one_letter_code
_entity_poly.pdbx_strand_id
1 'polypeptide(L)'
;DMSSMKGMNHDMSSMKGMNHDMPMNSATVKSASDKNDNTVFGWANASTPVGQKALQYSDLQSLNPQKDTRAAEREMEIRLGGNMERYIWTINGKKFNETEPFKVKYGERIRLKFVNDSMMAHPMHLHGMFMQLENGQDPSNMPNKHTIIVPPGKTVTTLLTADELGEWAIHCHLLYHMAAGMMNKLIVANVDSNDVDSKSIVAQPHANDKGVNQHANH
;
A
#
# COMPACT_ATOMS: atom_id res chain seq x y z
N ASP A 1 -39.18 -42.75 -6.58
CA ASP A 1 -39.15 -41.87 -7.75
C ASP A 1 -38.26 -40.67 -7.43
N MET A 2 -37.12 -40.58 -8.12
CA MET A 2 -36.21 -39.43 -8.26
C MET A 2 -35.05 -39.90 -9.14
N SER A 3 -35.39 -40.29 -10.38
CA SER A 3 -34.44 -40.62 -11.43
C SER A 3 -34.34 -39.44 -12.40
N SER A 4 -33.70 -38.35 -11.99
CA SER A 4 -33.22 -37.33 -12.93
C SER A 4 -32.24 -36.38 -12.25
N MET A 5 -30.93 -36.62 -12.43
CA MET A 5 -29.90 -35.58 -12.46
C MET A 5 -28.59 -36.27 -12.87
N LYS A 6 -28.50 -36.62 -14.15
CA LYS A 6 -27.27 -37.06 -14.80
C LYS A 6 -27.19 -36.32 -16.14
N GLY A 7 -26.27 -35.36 -16.23
CA GLY A 7 -25.94 -34.68 -17.48
C GLY A 7 -26.00 -33.15 -17.38
N MET A 8 -24.91 -32.53 -16.94
CA MET A 8 -24.55 -31.19 -17.41
C MET A 8 -23.11 -31.28 -17.92
N ASN A 9 -22.98 -31.37 -19.24
CA ASN A 9 -21.71 -31.27 -19.95
C ASN A 9 -21.32 -29.80 -20.03
N HIS A 10 -20.05 -29.49 -19.77
CA HIS A 10 -19.44 -28.20 -20.05
C HIS A 10 -19.07 -28.12 -21.53
N ASP A 11 -19.94 -27.50 -22.34
CA ASP A 11 -19.66 -27.15 -23.73
C ASP A 11 -19.51 -25.63 -23.87
N MET A 12 -18.31 -25.18 -24.22
CA MET A 12 -17.90 -23.78 -24.38
C MET A 12 -17.90 -23.35 -25.86
N SER A 13 -18.84 -23.86 -26.67
CA SER A 13 -18.87 -23.61 -28.12
C SER A 13 -19.81 -22.48 -28.59
N SER A 14 -20.39 -21.65 -27.70
CA SER A 14 -21.39 -20.63 -28.10
C SER A 14 -21.03 -19.15 -27.92
N MET A 15 -19.74 -18.76 -27.91
CA MET A 15 -19.33 -17.34 -27.97
C MET A 15 -18.77 -16.93 -29.33
N LYS A 16 -19.52 -17.19 -30.41
CA LYS A 16 -19.23 -16.70 -31.75
C LYS A 16 -20.11 -15.48 -32.03
N GLY A 17 -19.64 -14.27 -31.69
CA GLY A 17 -20.39 -13.05 -32.02
C GLY A 17 -20.00 -11.72 -31.35
N MET A 18 -18.88 -11.62 -30.63
CA MET A 18 -18.42 -10.31 -30.14
C MET A 18 -17.45 -9.69 -31.14
N ASN A 19 -17.97 -8.81 -32.00
CA ASN A 19 -17.19 -7.99 -32.91
C ASN A 19 -16.34 -6.99 -32.09
N HIS A 20 -15.02 -7.06 -32.22
CA HIS A 20 -14.07 -6.07 -31.71
C HIS A 20 -13.83 -5.01 -32.79
N ASP A 21 -14.70 -4.01 -32.88
CA ASP A 21 -14.43 -2.76 -33.61
C ASP A 21 -14.68 -1.57 -32.68
N MET A 22 -13.60 -0.90 -32.26
CA MET A 22 -13.65 0.39 -31.59
C MET A 22 -13.12 1.43 -32.58
N PRO A 23 -13.86 2.51 -32.87
CA PRO A 23 -13.41 3.54 -33.81
C PRO A 23 -12.27 4.36 -33.19
N MET A 24 -11.13 4.41 -33.88
CA MET A 24 -10.02 5.31 -33.59
C MET A 24 -10.43 6.75 -33.94
N ASN A 25 -10.85 7.54 -32.95
CA ASN A 25 -11.00 8.98 -33.13
C ASN A 25 -9.62 9.65 -33.03
N SER A 26 -9.01 9.90 -34.19
CA SER A 26 -7.84 10.77 -34.34
C SER A 26 -8.27 12.23 -34.16
N ALA A 27 -8.15 12.75 -32.94
CA ALA A 27 -8.23 14.19 -32.68
C ALA A 27 -6.84 14.71 -32.30
N THR A 28 -6.33 15.59 -33.15
CA THR A 28 -5.05 16.28 -33.06
C THR A 28 -4.98 17.11 -31.78
N VAL A 29 -4.03 16.81 -30.89
CA VAL A 29 -3.82 17.58 -29.65
C VAL A 29 -3.05 18.85 -30.01
N LYS A 30 -3.75 19.99 -30.05
CA LYS A 30 -3.12 21.30 -29.89
C LYS A 30 -2.85 21.51 -28.40
N SER A 31 -1.59 21.68 -28.03
CA SER A 31 -1.18 22.10 -26.70
C SER A 31 -1.78 23.47 -26.37
N ALA A 32 -2.69 23.51 -25.41
CA ALA A 32 -3.08 24.71 -24.69
C ALA A 32 -2.74 24.49 -23.22
N SER A 33 -1.86 25.36 -22.72
CA SER A 33 -1.41 25.42 -21.35
C SER A 33 -2.53 25.99 -20.46
N ASP A 34 -3.32 25.13 -19.82
CA ASP A 34 -4.25 25.56 -18.79
C ASP A 34 -3.90 24.97 -17.43
N LYS A 35 -3.54 25.88 -16.53
CA LYS A 35 -3.31 25.66 -15.10
C LYS A 35 -4.63 25.36 -14.41
N ASN A 36 -5.13 24.13 -14.52
CA ASN A 36 -6.12 23.60 -13.59
C ASN A 36 -6.07 22.06 -13.61
N ASP A 37 -5.12 21.48 -12.87
CA ASP A 37 -4.98 20.03 -12.72
C ASP A 37 -6.08 19.49 -11.80
N ASN A 38 -7.33 19.55 -12.27
CA ASN A 38 -8.50 18.87 -11.70
C ASN A 38 -8.64 17.44 -12.26
N THR A 39 -7.54 16.85 -12.74
CA THR A 39 -7.56 15.49 -13.27
C THR A 39 -7.65 14.52 -12.09
N VAL A 40 -8.86 14.02 -11.85
CA VAL A 40 -9.15 13.06 -10.79
C VAL A 40 -8.52 11.71 -11.16
N PHE A 41 -7.55 11.25 -10.38
CA PHE A 41 -6.95 9.91 -10.55
C PHE A 41 -7.59 8.90 -9.59
N GLY A 42 -8.17 7.81 -10.11
CA GLY A 42 -8.74 6.72 -9.31
C GLY A 42 -10.09 7.06 -8.65
N TRP A 43 -10.31 6.65 -7.40
CA TRP A 43 -11.54 6.90 -6.63
C TRP A 43 -11.72 8.35 -6.17
N ALA A 44 -10.85 9.28 -6.60
CA ALA A 44 -10.75 10.62 -6.03
C ALA A 44 -11.96 11.54 -6.28
N ASN A 45 -12.93 11.14 -7.11
CA ASN A 45 -14.22 11.81 -7.26
C ASN A 45 -15.36 10.80 -7.20
N ALA A 46 -15.48 10.16 -6.03
CA ALA A 46 -16.50 9.16 -5.70
C ALA A 46 -17.92 9.75 -5.68
N SER A 47 -18.40 10.22 -6.84
CA SER A 47 -19.73 10.81 -6.98
C SER A 47 -19.99 11.93 -5.97
N THR A 48 -18.98 12.78 -5.73
CA THR A 48 -19.11 13.86 -4.76
C THR A 48 -20.28 14.77 -5.17
N PRO A 49 -21.28 14.97 -4.31
CA PRO A 49 -22.45 15.77 -4.66
C PRO A 49 -22.06 17.18 -5.12
N VAL A 50 -22.85 17.73 -6.04
CA VAL A 50 -22.65 19.11 -6.52
C VAL A 50 -22.61 20.06 -5.32
N GLY A 51 -21.59 20.92 -5.28
CA GLY A 51 -21.36 21.87 -4.19
C GLY A 51 -20.56 21.31 -2.99
N GLN A 52 -20.18 20.03 -3.01
CA GLN A 52 -19.29 19.44 -1.99
C GLN A 52 -17.87 19.24 -2.51
N LYS A 53 -16.91 19.17 -1.58
CA LYS A 53 -15.50 18.90 -1.88
C LYS A 53 -15.16 17.45 -1.52
N ALA A 54 -14.59 16.72 -2.47
CA ALA A 54 -13.92 15.45 -2.19
C ALA A 54 -12.61 15.75 -1.45
N LEU A 55 -12.50 15.32 -0.20
CA LEU A 55 -11.30 15.54 0.60
C LEU A 55 -10.11 14.78 0.02
N GLN A 56 -8.98 15.48 -0.05
CA GLN A 56 -7.70 14.94 -0.52
C GLN A 56 -6.73 14.78 0.65
N TYR A 57 -5.61 14.11 0.41
CA TYR A 57 -4.55 13.98 1.41
C TYR A 57 -3.99 15.33 1.88
N SER A 58 -3.92 16.34 1.02
CA SER A 58 -3.52 17.69 1.40
C SER A 58 -4.46 18.34 2.42
N ASP A 59 -5.71 17.89 2.51
CA ASP A 59 -6.69 18.40 3.47
C ASP A 59 -6.55 17.77 4.87
N LEU A 60 -5.77 16.69 4.99
CA LEU A 60 -5.58 15.98 6.26
C LEU A 60 -4.56 16.70 7.14
N GLN A 61 -4.87 16.84 8.42
CA GLN A 61 -3.97 17.32 9.45
C GLN A 61 -4.06 16.42 10.68
N SER A 62 -2.95 16.30 11.40
CA SER A 62 -2.95 15.67 12.72
C SER A 62 -3.80 16.49 13.69
N LEU A 63 -4.61 15.80 14.51
CA LEU A 63 -5.37 16.46 15.58
C LEU A 63 -4.46 17.01 16.68
N ASN A 64 -3.39 16.26 17.01
CA ASN A 64 -2.39 16.64 18.00
C ASN A 64 -1.03 16.79 17.31
N PRO A 65 -0.19 17.75 17.72
CA PRO A 65 1.15 17.89 17.17
C PRO A 65 1.95 16.58 17.26
N GLN A 66 2.68 16.27 16.19
CA GLN A 66 3.52 15.08 16.10
C GLN A 66 4.68 15.16 17.10
N LYS A 67 4.91 14.05 17.81
CA LYS A 67 5.98 13.95 18.82
C LYS A 67 7.37 13.88 18.19
N ASP A 68 7.48 13.21 17.04
CA ASP A 68 8.71 13.10 16.29
C ASP A 68 8.55 13.85 14.96
N THR A 69 9.35 14.90 14.79
CA THR A 69 9.41 15.80 13.63
C THR A 69 10.78 15.73 12.93
N ARG A 70 11.63 14.76 13.31
CA ARG A 70 12.95 14.58 12.68
C ARG A 70 12.79 14.36 11.17
N ALA A 71 13.76 14.85 10.40
CA ALA A 71 13.87 14.47 8.99
C ALA A 71 14.24 12.98 8.86
N ALA A 72 13.88 12.35 7.74
CA ALA A 72 14.32 10.99 7.46
C ALA A 72 15.85 10.89 7.36
N GLU A 73 16.41 9.86 7.99
CA GLU A 73 17.83 9.50 7.92
C GLU A 73 18.18 8.88 6.55
N ARG A 74 17.23 8.15 5.96
CA ARG A 74 17.32 7.63 4.59
C ARG A 74 15.95 7.38 3.99
N GLU A 75 15.93 7.17 2.66
CA GLU A 75 14.76 6.78 1.90
C GLU A 75 14.80 5.29 1.53
N MET A 76 13.64 4.66 1.57
CA MET A 76 13.38 3.31 1.09
C MET A 76 12.31 3.38 0.01
N GLU A 77 12.71 3.13 -1.23
CA GLU A 77 11.76 3.07 -2.36
C GLU A 77 11.06 1.71 -2.39
N ILE A 78 9.74 1.75 -2.50
CA ILE A 78 8.84 0.59 -2.53
C ILE A 78 8.01 0.71 -3.80
N ARG A 79 8.36 -0.07 -4.83
CA ARG A 79 7.66 -0.07 -6.12
C ARG A 79 6.52 -1.08 -6.11
N LEU A 80 5.32 -0.61 -6.40
CA LEU A 80 4.09 -1.38 -6.42
C LEU A 80 3.77 -1.71 -7.88
N GLY A 81 3.95 -2.97 -8.24
CA GLY A 81 3.75 -3.45 -9.60
C GLY A 81 2.52 -4.34 -9.70
N GLY A 82 1.99 -4.46 -10.91
CA GLY A 82 1.00 -5.48 -11.19
C GLY A 82 0.67 -5.67 -12.64
N ASN A 83 0.12 -6.84 -12.96
CA ASN A 83 -0.36 -7.21 -14.28
C ASN A 83 -1.78 -7.79 -14.13
N MET A 84 -2.75 -7.11 -14.74
CA MET A 84 -4.17 -7.49 -14.67
C MET A 84 -4.46 -8.82 -15.38
N GLU A 85 -3.83 -9.06 -16.53
CA GLU A 85 -4.07 -10.25 -17.37
C GLU A 85 -3.64 -11.53 -16.65
N ARG A 86 -2.48 -11.50 -15.98
CA ARG A 86 -1.94 -12.65 -15.23
C ARG A 86 -2.26 -12.61 -13.74
N TYR A 87 -2.98 -11.58 -13.29
CA TYR A 87 -3.30 -11.32 -11.90
C TYR A 87 -2.09 -11.41 -10.95
N ILE A 88 -0.99 -10.77 -11.35
CA ILE A 88 0.26 -10.72 -10.58
C ILE A 88 0.34 -9.37 -9.88
N TRP A 89 0.64 -9.37 -8.58
CA TRP A 89 0.79 -8.16 -7.77
C TRP A 89 2.08 -8.28 -6.95
N THR A 90 2.95 -7.28 -7.03
CA THR A 90 4.32 -7.36 -6.51
C THR A 90 4.73 -6.13 -5.72
N ILE A 91 5.67 -6.35 -4.81
CA ILE A 91 6.45 -5.30 -4.16
C ILE A 91 7.88 -5.44 -4.67
N ASN A 92 8.47 -4.36 -5.18
CA ASN A 92 9.81 -4.33 -5.77
C ASN A 92 10.01 -5.41 -6.86
N GLY A 93 8.98 -5.65 -7.67
CA GLY A 93 9.00 -6.61 -8.77
C GLY A 93 8.91 -8.08 -8.34
N LYS A 94 8.81 -8.37 -7.04
CA LYS A 94 8.79 -9.74 -6.49
C LYS A 94 7.50 -10.05 -5.74
N LYS A 95 7.10 -11.32 -5.72
CA LYS A 95 6.03 -11.80 -4.83
C LYS A 95 6.59 -12.06 -3.43
N PHE A 96 5.71 -12.17 -2.43
CA PHE A 96 6.09 -12.40 -1.04
C PHE A 96 7.13 -13.52 -0.80
N ASN A 97 7.04 -14.63 -1.52
CA ASN A 97 7.97 -15.75 -1.35
C ASN A 97 9.35 -15.54 -2.00
N GLU A 98 9.53 -14.42 -2.71
CA GLU A 98 10.73 -14.10 -3.49
C GLU A 98 11.41 -12.82 -3.00
N THR A 99 10.74 -12.07 -2.12
CA THR A 99 11.20 -10.76 -1.64
C THR A 99 12.08 -10.89 -0.41
N GLU A 100 13.09 -10.03 -0.34
CA GLU A 100 13.85 -9.84 0.88
C GLU A 100 13.07 -8.91 1.82
N PRO A 101 13.02 -9.21 3.14
CA PRO A 101 12.44 -8.32 4.11
C PRO A 101 13.10 -6.95 4.10
N PHE A 102 12.30 -5.89 4.25
CA PHE A 102 12.82 -4.57 4.57
C PHE A 102 13.44 -4.60 5.97
N LYS A 103 14.63 -4.02 6.13
CA LYS A 103 15.33 -3.99 7.43
C LYS A 103 15.54 -2.54 7.85
N VAL A 104 15.22 -2.26 9.10
CA VAL A 104 15.32 -0.94 9.71
C VAL A 104 15.84 -1.09 11.14
N LYS A 105 16.59 -0.09 11.62
CA LYS A 105 17.08 -0.11 13.01
C LYS A 105 16.00 0.39 13.95
N TYR A 106 15.97 -0.13 15.17
CA TYR A 106 15.13 0.44 16.22
C TYR A 106 15.43 1.93 16.41
N GLY A 107 14.39 2.77 16.44
CA GLY A 107 14.46 4.22 16.55
C GLY A 107 14.80 4.97 15.25
N GLU A 108 15.12 4.25 14.17
CA GLU A 108 15.44 4.83 12.87
C GLU A 108 14.24 5.59 12.30
N ARG A 109 14.49 6.79 11.79
CA ARG A 109 13.51 7.58 11.06
C ARG A 109 13.72 7.41 9.56
N ILE A 110 12.85 6.69 8.87
CA ILE A 110 12.98 6.46 7.42
C ILE A 110 11.83 7.07 6.63
N ARG A 111 12.12 7.47 5.39
CA ARG A 111 11.09 7.79 4.40
C ARG A 111 10.74 6.52 3.62
N LEU A 112 9.48 6.11 3.68
CA LEU A 112 8.93 5.10 2.78
C LEU A 112 8.37 5.81 1.55
N LYS A 113 8.95 5.55 0.39
CA LYS A 113 8.51 6.12 -0.88
C LYS A 113 7.81 5.06 -1.72
N PHE A 114 6.48 5.09 -1.70
CA PHE A 114 5.67 4.18 -2.49
C PHE A 114 5.51 4.71 -3.91
N VAL A 115 5.97 3.94 -4.90
CA VAL A 115 5.84 4.27 -6.32
C VAL A 115 4.89 3.26 -6.95
N ASN A 116 3.73 3.70 -7.41
CA ASN A 116 2.77 2.80 -8.05
C ASN A 116 2.95 2.79 -9.57
N ASP A 117 3.58 1.73 -10.06
CA ASP A 117 3.83 1.50 -11.49
C ASP A 117 2.65 0.80 -12.19
N SER A 118 1.58 0.49 -11.45
CA SER A 118 0.40 -0.20 -11.96
C SER A 118 -0.76 0.75 -12.28
N MET A 119 -1.76 0.22 -12.97
CA MET A 119 -2.99 0.93 -13.34
C MET A 119 -4.08 0.92 -12.24
N MET A 120 -3.82 0.30 -11.08
CA MET A 120 -4.78 0.20 -9.98
C MET A 120 -4.26 0.87 -8.71
N ALA A 121 -5.16 1.45 -7.92
CA ALA A 121 -4.80 2.02 -6.63
C ALA A 121 -4.44 0.90 -5.64
N HIS A 122 -3.40 1.15 -4.83
CA HIS A 122 -2.97 0.20 -3.79
C HIS A 122 -3.04 0.85 -2.41
N PRO A 123 -3.96 0.41 -1.54
CA PRO A 123 -3.95 0.78 -0.13
C PRO A 123 -2.85 0.00 0.60
N MET A 124 -1.68 0.58 0.77
CA MET A 124 -0.55 -0.04 1.47
C MET A 124 -0.72 0.07 2.97
N HIS A 125 -0.86 -1.07 3.63
CA HIS A 125 -1.01 -1.21 5.07
C HIS A 125 0.29 -1.68 5.72
N LEU A 126 0.72 -1.01 6.78
CA LEU A 126 1.80 -1.43 7.66
C LEU A 126 1.22 -1.83 9.01
N HIS A 127 1.63 -3.00 9.50
CA HIS A 127 1.28 -3.49 10.82
C HIS A 127 2.22 -2.90 11.88
N GLY A 128 1.75 -2.85 13.14
CA GLY A 128 2.55 -2.48 14.31
C GLY A 128 2.80 -0.97 14.50
N MET A 129 2.99 -0.21 13.41
CA MET A 129 3.38 1.20 13.47
C MET A 129 2.52 2.09 12.57
N PHE A 130 2.47 3.38 12.89
CA PHE A 130 1.88 4.39 12.03
C PHE A 130 2.89 4.98 11.05
N MET A 131 2.41 5.30 9.86
CA MET A 131 3.13 6.09 8.86
C MET A 131 2.63 7.54 8.92
N GLN A 132 3.53 8.49 9.13
CA GLN A 132 3.26 9.93 9.01
C GLN A 132 3.22 10.32 7.53
N LEU A 133 2.09 10.80 7.05
CA LEU A 133 1.93 11.13 5.63
C LEU A 133 2.61 12.46 5.28
N GLU A 134 3.52 12.47 4.31
CA GLU A 134 4.08 13.70 3.77
C GLU A 134 3.10 14.31 2.76
N ASN A 135 2.19 15.16 3.24
CA ASN A 135 1.11 15.79 2.46
C ASN A 135 1.24 17.32 2.32
N GLY A 136 2.43 17.87 2.56
CA GLY A 136 2.70 19.31 2.49
C GLY A 136 2.30 20.10 3.74
N GLN A 137 1.79 19.44 4.78
CA GLN A 137 1.64 20.05 6.11
C GLN A 137 3.01 20.29 6.76
N ASP A 138 3.06 21.20 7.73
CA ASP A 138 4.21 21.32 8.63
C ASP A 138 4.53 19.96 9.26
N PRO A 139 5.81 19.59 9.49
CA PRO A 139 6.17 18.35 10.16
C PRO A 139 5.43 18.08 11.48
N SER A 140 5.06 19.13 12.24
CA SER A 140 4.27 18.95 13.46
C SER A 140 2.82 18.55 13.19
N ASN A 141 2.30 18.77 11.98
CA ASN A 141 0.88 18.62 11.64
C ASN A 141 0.62 17.48 10.64
N MET A 142 1.65 16.75 10.20
CA MET A 142 1.49 15.58 9.33
C MET A 142 0.62 14.51 10.00
N PRO A 143 -0.41 13.96 9.33
CA PRO A 143 -1.31 12.98 9.93
C PRO A 143 -0.71 11.57 9.98
N ASN A 144 -1.03 10.81 11.04
CA ASN A 144 -0.69 9.39 11.16
C ASN A 144 -1.71 8.50 10.45
N LYS A 145 -1.23 7.52 9.69
CA LYS A 145 -2.07 6.52 9.01
C LYS A 145 -1.41 5.14 9.07
N HIS A 146 -2.20 4.10 9.34
CA HIS A 146 -1.74 2.71 9.23
C HIS A 146 -1.88 2.17 7.80
N THR A 147 -2.72 2.79 6.97
CA THR A 147 -2.95 2.43 5.56
C THR A 147 -2.91 3.67 4.67
N ILE A 148 -2.09 3.62 3.62
CA ILE A 148 -1.89 4.69 2.63
C ILE A 148 -2.35 4.22 1.25
N ILE A 149 -3.37 4.87 0.71
CA ILE A 149 -3.76 4.74 -0.70
C ILE A 149 -2.67 5.37 -1.57
N VAL A 150 -2.12 4.59 -2.50
CA VAL A 150 -1.18 5.02 -3.54
C VAL A 150 -1.90 4.93 -4.90
N PRO A 151 -2.30 6.07 -5.50
CA PRO A 151 -3.04 6.08 -6.77
C PRO A 151 -2.22 5.53 -7.95
N PRO A 152 -2.88 5.12 -9.06
CA PRO A 152 -2.21 4.66 -10.27
C PRO A 152 -1.20 5.66 -10.82
N GLY A 153 0.02 5.23 -11.15
CA GLY A 153 1.05 6.08 -11.74
C GLY A 153 1.54 7.22 -10.85
N LYS A 154 1.23 7.18 -9.54
CA LYS A 154 1.62 8.22 -8.57
C LYS A 154 2.64 7.69 -7.56
N THR A 155 3.31 8.63 -6.92
CA THR A 155 4.17 8.39 -5.76
C THR A 155 3.54 9.01 -4.53
N VAL A 156 3.57 8.30 -3.41
CA VAL A 156 3.20 8.82 -2.10
C VAL A 156 4.33 8.52 -1.14
N THR A 157 4.76 9.50 -0.36
CA THR A 157 5.81 9.34 0.63
C THR A 157 5.26 9.46 2.05
N THR A 158 5.83 8.67 2.95
CA THR A 158 5.55 8.73 4.38
C THR A 158 6.82 8.65 5.19
N LEU A 159 6.78 9.16 6.42
CA LEU A 159 7.82 8.96 7.42
C LEU A 159 7.38 7.85 8.38
N LEU A 160 8.30 6.94 8.67
CA LEU A 160 8.16 5.90 9.67
C LEU A 160 9.22 6.11 10.74
N THR A 161 8.78 6.14 12.00
CA THR A 161 9.68 5.98 13.15
C THR A 161 9.60 4.51 13.55
N ALA A 162 10.70 3.78 13.47
CA ALA A 162 10.74 2.35 13.74
C ALA A 162 10.84 2.06 15.25
N ASP A 163 9.77 2.31 15.99
CA ASP A 163 9.72 2.25 17.46
C ASP A 163 9.12 0.97 18.04
N GLU A 164 8.81 -0.02 17.19
CA GLU A 164 8.29 -1.32 17.59
C GLU A 164 9.18 -2.46 17.08
N LEU A 165 9.89 -3.15 17.99
CA LEU A 165 10.76 -4.28 17.67
C LEU A 165 9.96 -5.48 17.15
N GLY A 166 10.45 -6.14 16.10
CA GLY A 166 9.85 -7.37 15.59
C GLY A 166 9.79 -7.44 14.06
N GLU A 167 8.98 -8.38 13.58
CA GLU A 167 8.67 -8.54 12.15
C GLU A 167 7.23 -8.11 11.88
N TRP A 168 7.06 -7.08 11.06
CA TRP A 168 5.77 -6.49 10.77
C TRP A 168 5.38 -6.70 9.32
N ALA A 169 4.16 -7.13 9.07
CA ALA A 169 3.66 -7.25 7.71
C ALA A 169 3.47 -5.86 7.07
N ILE A 170 3.87 -5.74 5.82
CA ILE A 170 3.53 -4.61 4.95
C ILE A 170 2.94 -5.15 3.66
N HIS A 171 1.68 -4.81 3.37
CA HIS A 171 0.96 -5.41 2.26
C HIS A 171 -0.11 -4.48 1.70
N CYS A 172 -0.58 -4.80 0.50
CA CYS A 172 -1.77 -4.13 -0.03
C CYS A 172 -3.02 -4.65 0.69
N HIS A 173 -3.92 -3.76 1.09
CA HIS A 173 -5.15 -4.06 1.83
C HIS A 173 -6.31 -4.45 0.91
N LEU A 174 -6.07 -4.52 -0.40
CA LEU A 174 -6.93 -5.26 -1.31
C LEU A 174 -6.58 -6.74 -1.16
N LEU A 175 -7.46 -7.49 -0.49
CA LEU A 175 -7.20 -8.87 -0.04
C LEU A 175 -6.70 -9.79 -1.15
N TYR A 176 -7.27 -9.68 -2.35
CA TYR A 176 -6.84 -10.50 -3.49
C TYR A 176 -5.45 -10.12 -4.02
N HIS A 177 -5.01 -8.87 -3.87
CA HIS A 177 -3.63 -8.48 -4.21
C HIS A 177 -2.63 -9.03 -3.21
N MET A 178 -2.95 -8.96 -1.91
CA MET A 178 -2.16 -9.59 -0.85
C MET A 178 -2.03 -11.09 -1.13
N ALA A 179 -3.15 -11.78 -1.35
CA ALA A 179 -3.18 -13.23 -1.61
C ALA A 179 -2.40 -13.62 -2.87
N ALA A 180 -2.34 -12.75 -3.88
CA ALA A 180 -1.58 -12.97 -5.11
C ALA A 180 -0.07 -12.66 -4.99
N GLY A 181 0.38 -12.09 -3.86
CA GLY A 181 1.78 -11.91 -3.52
C GLY A 181 2.23 -10.49 -3.19
N MET A 182 1.35 -9.48 -3.16
CA MET A 182 1.69 -8.10 -2.81
C MET A 182 1.78 -7.89 -1.29
N MET A 183 2.80 -8.52 -0.73
CA MET A 183 3.13 -8.52 0.68
C MET A 183 4.65 -8.58 0.83
N ASN A 184 5.17 -7.99 1.90
CA ASN A 184 6.53 -8.14 2.38
C ASN A 184 6.53 -8.04 3.91
N LYS A 185 7.68 -8.24 4.54
CA LYS A 185 7.95 -7.98 5.96
C LYS A 185 8.85 -6.77 6.11
N LEU A 186 8.60 -5.99 7.17
CA LEU A 186 9.48 -4.94 7.67
C LEU A 186 10.00 -5.39 9.04
N ILE A 187 11.30 -5.62 9.13
CA ILE A 187 12.01 -6.08 10.32
C ILE A 187 12.62 -4.87 11.02
N VAL A 188 12.20 -4.65 12.27
CA VAL A 188 12.79 -3.67 13.18
C VAL A 188 13.63 -4.43 14.19
N ALA A 189 14.95 -4.16 14.20
CA ALA A 189 15.88 -4.83 15.08
C ALA A 189 16.84 -3.82 15.74
N ASN A 190 17.35 -4.19 16.92
CA ASN A 190 18.51 -3.52 17.49
C ASN A 190 19.74 -3.87 16.65
N VAL A 191 20.55 -2.87 16.34
CA VAL A 191 21.86 -3.11 15.73
C VAL A 191 22.87 -2.86 16.82
N ASP A 192 23.24 -3.91 17.55
CA ASP A 192 24.46 -3.87 18.35
C ASP A 192 25.62 -3.74 17.36
N SER A 193 26.49 -2.75 17.57
CA SER A 193 27.60 -2.42 16.66
C SER A 193 28.64 -3.54 16.46
N ASN A 194 28.41 -4.74 17.01
CA ASN A 194 29.31 -5.89 16.97
C ASN A 194 28.72 -7.15 16.30
N ASP A 195 27.43 -7.19 15.95
CA ASP A 195 26.81 -8.44 15.48
C ASP A 195 26.44 -8.36 14.00
N VAL A 196 27.43 -8.64 13.15
CA VAL A 196 27.26 -8.85 11.70
C VAL A 196 26.89 -10.32 11.45
N ASP A 197 25.92 -10.86 12.17
CA ASP A 197 25.42 -12.20 11.86
C ASP A 197 23.91 -12.33 12.15
N SER A 198 23.19 -12.80 11.14
CA SER A 198 21.72 -12.79 11.03
C SER A 198 21.00 -13.82 11.91
N LYS A 199 21.50 -14.13 13.11
CA LYS A 199 20.96 -15.20 13.96
C LYS A 199 20.33 -14.79 15.28
N SER A 200 20.32 -13.50 15.61
CA SER A 200 19.73 -13.03 16.88
C SER A 200 18.43 -12.28 16.66
N ILE A 201 17.41 -12.94 16.06
CA ILE A 201 16.03 -12.48 16.15
C ILE A 201 15.45 -13.11 17.43
N VAL A 202 15.40 -12.31 18.51
CA VAL A 202 14.70 -12.72 19.73
C VAL A 202 13.21 -12.77 19.39
N ALA A 203 12.66 -13.97 19.25
CA ALA A 203 11.22 -14.19 19.22
C ALA A 203 10.61 -13.60 20.49
N GLN A 204 9.50 -12.86 20.35
CA GLN A 204 8.73 -12.36 21.48
C GLN A 204 8.48 -13.51 22.47
N PRO A 205 8.69 -13.31 23.78
CA PRO A 205 8.40 -14.35 24.75
C PRO A 205 6.90 -14.67 24.71
N HIS A 206 6.61 -15.97 24.63
CA HIS A 206 5.26 -16.51 24.68
C HIS A 206 4.44 -15.84 25.79
N ALA A 207 3.23 -15.44 25.44
CA ALA A 207 2.22 -14.95 26.35
C ALA A 207 2.11 -15.87 27.56
N ASN A 208 2.45 -15.34 28.74
CA ASN A 208 2.12 -15.98 30.00
C ASN A 208 0.63 -15.76 30.29
N ASP A 209 0.01 -16.75 30.92
CA ASP A 209 -1.43 -17.08 31.01
C ASP A 209 -2.35 -16.06 31.74
N LYS A 210 -2.18 -14.76 31.48
CA LYS A 210 -3.10 -13.70 31.86
C LYS A 210 -3.21 -12.72 30.70
N GLY A 211 -4.01 -13.10 29.71
CA GLY A 211 -4.26 -12.31 28.50
C GLY A 211 -4.78 -10.91 28.81
N VAL A 212 -3.88 -9.93 28.83
CA VAL A 212 -4.13 -8.53 28.49
C VAL A 212 -2.82 -7.97 27.92
N ASN A 213 -2.74 -7.82 26.60
CA ASN A 213 -1.76 -6.90 26.00
C ASN A 213 -2.34 -5.49 26.12
N GLN A 214 -1.74 -4.64 26.94
CA GLN A 214 -2.23 -3.26 27.17
C GLN A 214 -2.15 -2.36 25.92
N HIS A 215 -1.56 -2.82 24.83
CA HIS A 215 -1.44 -2.09 23.57
C HIS A 215 -2.22 -2.73 22.41
N ALA A 216 -2.93 -3.84 22.65
CA ALA A 216 -3.82 -4.45 21.66
C ALA A 216 -5.25 -3.90 21.79
N ASN A 217 -5.41 -2.61 21.51
CA ASN A 217 -6.71 -2.03 21.18
C ASN A 217 -6.54 -1.18 19.93
N HIS A 218 -6.70 -1.82 18.76
CA HIS A 218 -7.34 -1.31 17.54
C HIS A 218 -7.00 -2.22 16.35
#